data_AF-A0A803TGF8-F1
#
_entry.id   AF-A0A803TGF8-F1
#
_cell.length_a   1.000
_cell.length_b   1.000
_cell.length_c   1.000
_cell.angle_alpha   90.00
_cell.angle_beta   90.00
_cell.angle_gamma   90.00
#
_symmetry.space_group_name_H-M   'P 1'
#
loop_
_entity.id
_entity.type
_entity.pdbx_description
1 polymer ?
#
loop_
_entity_poly.entity_id
_entity_poly.type
_entity_poly.pdbx_seq_one_letter_code
_entity_poly.pdbx_strand_id
1 'polypeptide(L)'
;LLFDRRIIEQEYDDLLVMGDFNGVLNTALDKSKSEGKSKNTKGGELPRYFLKMKEDLNLVDIWRNMHGNEHDYTFLSNRHMTWTRIDMIWGNKSIANKITDCKILPRINSMHPWRRHWSREI
;
A
#
# COMPACT_ATOMS: atom_id res chain seq x y z
N LEU A 1 10.61 9.32 11.62
CA LEU A 1 11.52 10.38 12.13
C LEU A 1 12.99 10.08 11.89
N LEU A 2 13.57 8.99 12.41
CA LEU A 2 14.99 8.65 12.17
C LEU A 2 15.24 7.99 10.82
N PHE A 3 14.30 7.15 10.36
CA PHE A 3 14.40 6.46 9.07
C PHE A 3 14.32 7.43 7.89
N ASP A 4 13.31 8.31 7.90
CA ASP A 4 13.08 9.29 6.83
C ASP A 4 14.25 10.26 6.65
N ARG A 5 14.87 10.72 7.75
CA ARG A 5 16.04 11.63 7.68
C ARG A 5 17.24 10.97 6.99
N ARG A 6 17.54 9.70 7.30
CA ARG A 6 18.66 8.99 6.69
C ARG A 6 18.47 8.74 5.19
N ILE A 7 17.21 8.64 4.73
CA ILE A 7 16.91 8.52 3.30
C ILE A 7 17.11 9.87 2.62
N ILE A 8 16.63 10.96 3.22
CA ILE A 8 16.76 12.30 2.64
C ILE A 8 18.23 12.75 2.59
N GLU A 9 19.05 12.34 3.55
CA GLU A 9 20.48 12.70 3.64
C GLU A 9 21.38 11.95 2.64
N GLN A 10 20.87 10.90 1.98
CA GLN A 10 21.62 10.15 0.96
C GLN A 10 21.05 10.48 -0.42
N GLU A 11 21.92 10.89 -1.36
CA GLU A 11 21.55 10.98 -2.78
C GLU A 11 21.40 9.56 -3.34
N TYR A 12 20.17 9.18 -3.66
CA TYR A 12 19.88 7.95 -4.40
C TYR A 12 19.44 8.32 -5.81
N ASP A 13 20.07 7.73 -6.83
CA ASP A 13 19.62 7.84 -8.22
C ASP A 13 18.27 7.15 -8.43
N ASP A 14 18.09 6.00 -7.77
CA ASP A 14 16.96 5.09 -7.90
C ASP A 14 16.50 4.66 -6.49
N LEU A 15 15.25 4.99 -6.12
CA LEU A 15 14.65 4.66 -4.81
C LEU A 15 13.35 3.85 -4.98
N LEU A 16 13.28 2.70 -4.32
CA LEU A 16 12.11 1.82 -4.25
C LEU A 16 11.77 1.53 -2.78
N VAL A 17 10.52 1.75 -2.40
CA VAL A 17 9.97 1.48 -1.07
C VAL A 17 8.76 0.58 -1.21
N MET A 18 8.77 -0.59 -0.58
CA MET A 18 7.67 -1.55 -0.67
C MET A 18 7.35 -2.18 0.69
N GLY A 19 6.09 -2.51 0.92
CA GLY A 19 5.66 -3.20 2.14
C GLY A 19 4.22 -2.91 2.53
N ASP A 20 3.88 -3.32 3.74
CA ASP A 20 2.58 -3.07 4.38
C ASP A 20 2.61 -1.71 5.11
N PHE A 21 1.79 -0.77 4.63
CA PHE A 21 1.69 0.57 5.20
C PHE A 21 0.55 0.72 6.22
N ASN A 22 -0.29 -0.31 6.40
CA ASN A 22 -1.46 -0.29 7.27
C ASN A 22 -2.39 0.92 7.05
N GLY A 23 -2.37 1.50 5.86
CA GLY A 23 -3.14 2.67 5.50
C GLY A 23 -3.29 2.80 3.99
N VAL A 24 -4.37 3.42 3.54
CA VAL A 24 -4.68 3.62 2.12
C VAL A 24 -4.34 5.04 1.66
N LEU A 25 -4.05 5.22 0.38
CA LEU A 25 -3.81 6.54 -0.20
C LEU A 25 -5.11 7.23 -0.59
N ASN A 26 -6.02 6.50 -1.25
CA ASN A 26 -7.32 7.00 -1.68
C ASN A 26 -8.43 6.05 -1.24
N THR A 27 -9.22 6.46 -0.24
CA THR A 27 -10.29 5.64 0.32
C THR A 27 -11.36 5.22 -0.69
N ALA A 28 -11.57 5.98 -1.77
CA ALA A 28 -12.55 5.64 -2.80
C ALA A 28 -12.09 4.52 -3.74
N LEU A 29 -10.78 4.40 -3.97
CA LEU A 29 -10.19 3.43 -4.90
C LEU A 29 -9.54 2.24 -4.19
N ASP A 30 -9.01 2.47 -2.98
CA ASP A 30 -8.24 1.49 -2.22
C ASP A 30 -9.05 0.78 -1.15
N LYS A 31 -10.35 1.07 -1.03
CA LYS A 31 -11.27 0.37 -0.12
C LYS A 31 -12.53 -0.08 -0.83
N SER A 32 -12.99 -1.28 -0.53
CA SER A 32 -14.32 -1.72 -0.96
C SER A 32 -15.41 -1.01 -0.17
N LYS A 33 -16.58 -0.83 -0.78
CA LYS A 33 -17.77 -0.39 -0.06
C LYS A 33 -18.27 -1.56 0.80
N SER A 34 -18.50 -1.35 2.09
CA SER A 34 -19.19 -2.34 2.92
C SER A 34 -20.68 -2.27 2.63
N GLU A 35 -21.31 -3.38 2.25
CA GLU A 35 -22.78 -3.46 2.16
C GLU A 35 -23.38 -3.15 3.54
N GLY A 36 -24.18 -2.08 3.62
CA GLY A 36 -25.04 -1.82 4.79
C GLY A 36 -24.52 -0.86 5.88
N LYS A 37 -23.36 -0.20 5.73
CA LYS A 37 -22.91 0.83 6.70
C LYS A 37 -22.38 2.09 6.00
N SER A 38 -23.19 3.15 6.00
CA SER A 38 -22.69 4.52 5.92
C SER A 38 -21.87 4.80 7.19
N LYS A 39 -20.57 4.54 7.16
CA LYS A 39 -19.68 4.90 8.25
C LYS A 39 -18.45 5.57 7.67
N ASN A 40 -18.26 6.82 8.10
CA ASN A 40 -17.08 7.66 7.93
C ASN A 40 -15.91 6.94 7.26
N THR A 41 -15.70 7.22 5.98
CA THR A 41 -14.52 6.82 5.19
C THR A 41 -13.22 7.42 5.74
N LYS A 42 -13.31 8.38 6.68
CA LYS A 42 -12.18 9.03 7.36
C LYS A 42 -11.57 8.12 8.43
N GLY A 43 -10.71 7.21 8.02
CA GLY A 43 -9.92 6.39 8.94
C GLY A 43 -9.08 5.36 8.18
N GLY A 44 -7.86 5.08 8.64
CA GLY A 44 -6.93 4.17 7.95
C GLY A 44 -6.38 4.73 6.63
N GLU A 45 -6.27 6.06 6.53
CA GLU A 45 -5.50 6.72 5.49
C GLU A 45 -4.02 6.78 5.90
N LEU A 46 -3.13 6.87 4.93
CA LEU A 46 -1.72 7.08 5.19
C LEU A 46 -1.50 8.36 6.01
N PRO A 47 -0.57 8.34 6.98
CA PRO A 47 -0.32 9.49 7.82
C PRO A 47 0.28 10.65 7.03
N ARG A 48 -0.01 11.90 7.45
CA ARG A 48 0.44 13.12 6.76
C ARG A 48 1.94 13.20 6.52
N TYR A 49 2.75 12.64 7.43
CA TYR A 49 4.21 12.64 7.25
C TYR A 49 4.63 11.80 6.04
N PHE A 50 3.93 10.70 5.75
CA PHE A 50 4.20 9.88 4.58
C PHE A 50 3.82 10.62 3.30
N LEU A 51 2.70 11.36 3.32
CA LEU A 51 2.30 12.21 2.19
C LEU A 51 3.34 13.30 1.89
N LYS A 52 3.97 13.86 2.92
CA LYS A 52 5.08 14.78 2.76
C LYS A 52 6.33 14.07 2.20
N MET A 53 6.69 12.93 2.78
CA MET A 53 7.86 12.15 2.33
C MET A 53 7.74 11.73 0.85
N LYS A 54 6.54 11.33 0.37
CA LYS A 54 6.36 11.01 -1.05
C LYS A 54 6.60 12.21 -1.96
N GLU A 55 6.32 13.43 -1.50
CA GLU A 55 6.50 14.67 -2.27
C GLU A 55 7.98 15.05 -2.28
N ASP A 56 8.59 15.07 -1.11
CA ASP A 56 10.01 15.38 -0.94
C ASP A 56 10.91 14.43 -1.75
N LEU A 57 10.54 13.15 -1.85
CA LEU A 57 11.29 12.11 -2.56
C LEU A 57 10.77 11.81 -3.99
N ASN A 58 9.78 12.56 -4.49
CA ASN A 58 9.15 12.34 -5.80
C ASN A 58 8.69 10.89 -6.03
N LEU A 59 8.14 10.25 -5.00
CA LEU A 59 7.67 8.87 -5.04
C LEU A 59 6.27 8.78 -5.67
N VAL A 60 6.10 7.79 -6.55
CA VAL A 60 4.83 7.41 -7.15
C VAL A 60 4.46 5.99 -6.73
N ASP A 61 3.18 5.75 -6.46
CA ASP A 61 2.65 4.40 -6.26
C ASP A 61 2.64 3.70 -7.61
N ILE A 62 3.55 2.74 -7.79
CA ILE A 62 3.80 2.06 -9.06
C ILE A 62 2.56 1.30 -9.52
N TRP A 63 1.92 0.56 -8.61
CA TRP A 63 0.73 -0.20 -8.96
C TRP A 63 -0.40 0.74 -9.40
N ARG A 64 -0.63 1.81 -8.65
CA ARG A 64 -1.68 2.79 -8.99
C ARG A 64 -1.37 3.54 -10.29
N ASN A 65 -0.10 3.81 -10.59
CA ASN A 65 0.32 4.44 -11.83
C ASN A 65 0.04 3.56 -13.06
N MET A 66 0.19 2.25 -12.93
CA MET A 66 -0.07 1.29 -14.03
C MET A 66 -1.55 0.95 -14.21
N HIS A 67 -2.29 0.89 -13.11
CA HIS A 67 -3.67 0.38 -13.08
C HIS A 67 -4.74 1.47 -12.96
N GLY A 68 -4.34 2.75 -12.87
CA GLY A 68 -5.25 3.89 -12.86
C GLY A 68 -6.36 3.75 -11.81
N ASN A 69 -7.61 3.62 -12.25
CA ASN A 69 -8.79 3.51 -11.38
C ASN A 69 -9.27 2.07 -11.15
N GLU A 70 -8.49 1.06 -11.56
CA GLU A 70 -8.81 -0.34 -11.25
C GLU A 70 -8.84 -0.57 -9.73
N HIS A 71 -9.69 -1.51 -9.32
CA HIS A 71 -9.88 -1.87 -7.92
C HIS A 71 -9.35 -3.28 -7.72
N ASP A 72 -8.32 -3.41 -6.87
CA ASP A 72 -7.79 -4.67 -6.41
C ASP A 72 -7.21 -4.47 -4.99
N TYR A 73 -7.14 -5.54 -4.21
CA TYR A 73 -6.99 -5.46 -2.75
C TYR A 73 -6.00 -6.49 -2.22
N THR A 74 -5.28 -6.14 -1.16
CA THR A 74 -4.23 -7.00 -0.59
C THR A 74 -4.61 -7.54 0.80
N PHE A 75 -5.62 -6.94 1.44
CA PHE A 75 -6.05 -7.29 2.78
C PHE A 75 -7.58 -7.30 2.92
N LEU A 76 -8.12 -8.28 3.65
CA LEU A 76 -9.51 -8.34 4.09
C LEU A 76 -9.58 -8.13 5.61
N SER A 77 -10.28 -7.08 6.03
CA SER A 77 -10.64 -6.90 7.43
C SER A 77 -11.89 -7.72 7.75
N ASN A 78 -11.73 -8.86 8.44
CA ASN A 78 -12.87 -9.69 8.86
C ASN A 78 -13.85 -8.93 9.78
N ARG A 79 -13.34 -8.07 10.66
CA ARG A 79 -14.17 -7.28 11.59
C ARG A 79 -15.09 -6.30 10.87
N HIS A 80 -14.60 -5.72 9.77
CA HIS A 80 -15.29 -4.67 9.03
C HIS A 80 -15.87 -5.17 7.69
N MET A 81 -15.61 -6.43 7.32
CA MET A 81 -15.98 -7.01 6.03
C MET A 81 -15.62 -6.07 4.87
N THR A 82 -14.40 -5.53 4.92
CA THR A 82 -13.92 -4.52 3.97
C THR A 82 -12.58 -4.97 3.41
N TRP A 83 -12.47 -4.93 2.09
CA TRP A 83 -11.21 -5.14 1.38
C TRP A 83 -10.46 -3.83 1.27
N THR A 84 -9.15 -3.87 1.52
CA THR A 84 -8.28 -2.70 1.45
C THR A 84 -6.96 -3.03 0.77
N ARG A 85 -6.43 -2.08 -0.02
CA ARG A 85 -5.08 -2.16 -0.58
C ARG A 85 -4.11 -1.39 0.32
N ILE A 86 -3.41 -2.13 1.19
CA ILE A 86 -2.47 -1.56 2.18
C ILE A 86 -1.01 -1.96 1.93
N ASP A 87 -0.79 -3.00 1.12
CA ASP A 87 0.53 -3.31 0.59
C ASP A 87 0.75 -2.48 -0.67
N MET A 88 1.82 -1.69 -0.68
CA MET A 88 2.11 -0.75 -1.76
C MET A 88 3.57 -0.83 -2.18
N ILE A 89 3.82 -0.42 -3.42
CA ILE A 89 5.16 -0.31 -3.99
C ILE A 89 5.30 1.13 -4.51
N TRP A 90 6.24 1.86 -3.95
CA TRP A 90 6.55 3.24 -4.25
C TRP A 90 7.91 3.33 -4.91
N GLY A 91 8.01 4.04 -6.03
CA GLY A 91 9.26 4.27 -6.72
C GLY A 91 9.42 5.72 -7.10
N ASN A 92 10.66 6.21 -7.21
CA ASN A 92 10.89 7.47 -7.91
C ASN A 92 10.58 7.28 -9.42
N LYS A 93 10.40 8.38 -10.16
CA LYS A 93 10.00 8.33 -11.58
C LYS A 93 10.94 7.47 -12.44
N SER A 94 12.25 7.48 -12.15
CA SER A 94 13.25 6.69 -12.87
C SER A 94 12.94 5.19 -12.79
N ILE A 95 12.75 4.64 -11.59
CA ILE A 95 12.38 3.24 -11.41
C ILE A 95 10.98 2.96 -11.95
N ALA A 96 10.01 3.82 -11.65
CA ALA A 96 8.62 3.62 -12.04
C ALA A 96 8.46 3.45 -13.56
N ASN A 97 9.25 4.18 -14.36
CA ASN A 97 9.25 4.07 -15.83
C ASN A 97 9.92 2.79 -16.36
N LYS A 98 10.76 2.11 -15.55
CA LYS A 98 11.41 0.85 -15.92
C LYS A 98 10.52 -0.37 -15.66
N ILE A 99 9.48 -0.23 -14.84
CA ILE A 99 8.58 -1.34 -14.47
C ILE A 99 7.53 -1.54 -15.57
N THR A 100 7.44 -2.77 -16.06
CA THR A 100 6.57 -3.15 -17.19
C THR A 100 5.33 -3.93 -16.78
N ASP A 101 5.33 -4.56 -15.61
CA ASP A 101 4.18 -5.31 -15.06
C ASP A 101 4.19 -5.25 -13.52
N CYS A 102 3.02 -5.13 -12.89
CA CYS A 102 2.86 -5.12 -11.44
C CYS A 102 1.50 -5.71 -11.07
N LYS A 103 1.46 -6.92 -10.51
CA LYS A 103 0.20 -7.61 -10.22
C LYS A 103 0.06 -7.93 -8.74
N ILE A 104 -1.13 -7.74 -8.21
CA ILE A 104 -1.52 -8.29 -6.91
C ILE A 104 -1.90 -9.76 -7.15
N LEU A 105 -1.21 -10.65 -6.44
CA LEU A 105 -1.46 -12.08 -6.54
C LEU A 105 -2.26 -12.56 -5.32
N PRO A 106 -3.19 -13.52 -5.50
CA PRO A 106 -3.89 -14.12 -4.38
C PRO A 106 -2.90 -14.76 -3.42
N ARG A 107 -3.22 -14.72 -2.13
CA ARG A 107 -2.37 -15.24 -1.03
C ARG A 107 -2.16 -16.77 -1.04
N ILE A 108 -2.55 -17.46 -2.12
CA ILE A 108 -2.39 -18.91 -2.32
C ILE A 108 -0.92 -19.33 -2.41
N ASN A 109 -0.01 -18.40 -2.71
CA ASN A 109 1.42 -18.66 -2.92
C ASN A 109 2.29 -18.58 -1.66
N SER A 110 1.71 -18.53 -0.45
CA SER A 110 2.49 -18.84 0.76
C SER A 110 2.77 -20.35 0.80
N MET A 111 3.83 -20.81 0.13
CA MET A 111 4.28 -22.21 0.08
C MET A 111 4.82 -22.74 1.42
N HIS A 112 4.21 -22.37 2.54
CA HIS A 112 4.40 -23.02 3.83
C HIS A 112 3.05 -23.14 4.55
N PRO A 113 2.47 -24.35 4.64
CA PRO A 113 1.18 -24.61 5.30
C PRO A 113 1.14 -24.21 6.79
N TRP A 114 2.29 -24.00 7.42
CA TRP A 114 2.42 -23.81 8.87
C TRP A 114 2.29 -22.36 9.35
N ARG A 115 2.25 -21.34 8.47
CA ARG A 115 1.99 -19.94 8.87
C ARG A 115 0.50 -19.58 9.01
N ARG A 116 -0.40 -20.57 9.05
CA ARG A 116 -1.84 -20.35 9.31
C ARG A 116 -2.18 -20.03 10.78
N HIS A 117 -1.23 -20.19 11.72
CA HIS A 117 -1.55 -20.13 13.15
C HIS A 117 -1.32 -18.76 13.84
N TRP A 118 -0.67 -17.78 13.20
CA TRP A 118 -0.28 -16.52 13.87
C TRP A 118 -1.13 -15.30 13.51
N SER A 119 -2.42 -15.49 13.22
CA SER A 119 -3.38 -14.38 13.06
C SER A 119 -4.74 -14.65 13.69
N ARG A 120 -4.85 -15.67 14.56
CA ARG A 120 -6.11 -16.04 15.21
C ARG A 120 -6.19 -15.78 16.71
N GLU A 121 -5.20 -15.12 17.30
CA GLU A 121 -5.28 -14.71 18.71
C GLU A 121 -4.85 -13.25 18.85
N ILE A 122 -5.85 -12.37 18.76
CA ILE A 122 -6.01 -11.18 19.62
C ILE A 122 -7.49 -11.12 19.99
#